data_AF-A0A670JX28-F1
#
_entry.id   AF-A0A670JX28-F1
#
_cell.length_a   1.000
_cell.length_b   1.000
_cell.length_c   1.000
_cell.angle_alpha   90.00
_cell.angle_beta   90.00
_cell.angle_gamma   90.00
#
_symmetry.space_group_name_H-M   'P 1'
#
loop_
_entity.id
_entity.type
_entity.pdbx_description
1 polymer ?
#
loop_
_entity_poly.entity_id
_entity_poly.type
_entity_poly.pdbx_seq_one_letter_code
_entity_poly.pdbx_strand_id
1 'polypeptide(L)' 'MLVGNKSDLRHLRAVPTDEAKSFAEKNGLSFIETSALDSTNVETAFHNILTGKPLRGAG' A
#
# COMPACT_ATOMS: atom_id res chain seq x y z
N MET A 1 -0.64 8.63 1.31
CA MET A 1 -0.65 7.16 1.29
C MET A 1 -0.83 6.69 -0.14
N LEU A 2 0.00 5.75 -0.60
CA LEU A 2 -0.12 5.05 -1.88
C LEU A 2 -0.79 3.69 -1.65
N VAL A 3 -1.82 3.40 -2.44
CA VAL A 3 -2.58 2.13 -2.36
C VAL A 3 -2.44 1.38 -3.67
N GLY A 4 -1.75 0.25 -3.65
CA GLY A 4 -1.67 -0.68 -4.79
C GLY A 4 -2.86 -1.63 -4.78
N ASN A 5 -3.87 -1.37 -5.60
CA ASN A 5 -5.06 -2.23 -5.69
C ASN A 5 -4.85 -3.43 -6.64
N LYS A 6 -5.73 -4.44 -6.53
CA LYS A 6 -5.72 -5.70 -7.31
C LYS A 6 -4.56 -6.65 -6.96
N SER A 7 -4.16 -6.69 -5.69
CA SER A 7 -3.04 -7.53 -5.23
C SER A 7 -3.30 -9.04 -5.35
N ASP A 8 -4.55 -9.44 -5.58
CA ASP A 8 -5.00 -10.80 -5.90
C ASP A 8 -4.45 -11.30 -7.25
N LEU A 9 -4.27 -10.39 -8.23
CA LEU A 9 -3.78 -10.72 -9.57
C LEU A 9 -2.24 -10.79 -9.63
N ARG A 10 -1.60 -11.54 -8.73
CA ARG A 10 -0.13 -11.60 -8.60
C ARG A 10 0.59 -11.97 -9.89
N HIS A 11 0.02 -12.89 -10.68
CA HIS A 11 0.59 -13.34 -11.95
C HIS A 11 0.52 -12.29 -13.06
N LEU A 12 -0.34 -11.27 -12.91
CA LEU A 12 -0.48 -10.16 -13.86
C LEU A 12 0.14 -8.86 -13.31
N ARG A 13 0.99 -8.97 -12.30
CA ARG A 13 1.64 -7.82 -11.66
C ARG A 13 2.55 -7.12 -12.67
N ALA A 14 2.16 -5.90 -13.04
CA ALA A 14 2.98 -5.03 -13.88
C ALA A 14 3.99 -4.19 -13.07
N VAL A 15 3.66 -3.85 -11.83
CA VAL A 15 4.53 -3.04 -10.95
C VAL A 15 5.04 -3.91 -9.79
N PRO A 16 6.36 -4.16 -9.71
CA PRO A 16 6.97 -4.84 -8.58
C PRO A 16 6.69 -4.11 -7.26
N THR A 17 6.45 -4.87 -6.20
CA THR A 17 6.17 -4.31 -4.86
C THR A 17 7.30 -3.40 -4.37
N ASP A 18 8.56 -3.73 -4.65
CA ASP A 18 9.71 -2.93 -4.20
C ASP A 18 9.84 -1.59 -4.94
N GLU A 19 9.45 -1.53 -6.22
CA GLU A 19 9.39 -0.28 -6.96
C GLU A 19 8.32 0.66 -6.38
N ALA A 20 7.13 0.12 -6.10
CA ALA A 20 6.04 0.88 -5.49
C ALA A 20 6.40 1.38 -4.07
N LYS A 21 7.08 0.54 -3.26
CA LYS A 21 7.61 0.95 -1.95
C LYS A 21 8.62 2.08 -2.08
N SER A 22 9.61 1.95 -2.97
CA SER A 22 10.62 2.98 -3.19
C SER A 22 10.01 4.29 -3.65
N PHE A 23 9.01 4.23 -4.53
CA PHE A 23 8.25 5.41 -4.95
C PHE A 23 7.52 6.07 -3.77
N ALA A 24 6.85 5.28 -2.92
CA ALA A 24 6.15 5.81 -1.76
C ALA A 24 7.11 6.49 -0.77
N GLU A 25 8.23 5.85 -0.44
CA GLU A 25 9.27 6.39 0.44
C GLU A 25 9.83 7.73 -0.08
N LYS A 26 10.21 7.79 -1.37
CA LYS A 26 10.73 9.02 -2.01
C LYS A 26 9.76 10.20 -1.95
N ASN A 27 8.45 9.92 -1.91
CA ASN A 27 7.39 10.93 -1.88
C ASN A 27 6.84 11.15 -0.46
N GLY A 28 7.43 10.56 0.58
CA GLY A 28 6.92 10.68 1.96
C GLY A 28 5.52 10.09 2.12
N LEU A 29 5.18 9.04 1.38
CA LEU A 29 3.90 8.35 1.44
C LEU A 29 4.06 7.01 2.15
N SER A 30 3.07 6.63 2.96
CA SER A 30 2.89 5.25 3.39
C SER A 30 2.44 4.39 2.21
N PHE A 31 2.78 3.11 2.20
CA PHE A 31 2.39 2.16 1.14
C PHE A 31 1.60 0.98 1.72
N ILE A 32 0.54 0.57 1.01
CA ILE A 32 -0.19 -0.68 1.27
C ILE A 32 -0.66 -1.29 -0.05
N GLU A 33 -0.73 -2.61 -0.11
CA GLU A 33 -1.39 -3.32 -1.21
C GLU A 33 -2.73 -3.87 -0.76
N THR A 34 -3.76 -3.70 -1.58
CA THR A 34 -5.14 -4.10 -1.30
C THR A 34 -5.70 -4.93 -2.45
N SER A 35 -6.73 -5.72 -2.15
CA SER A 35 -7.59 -6.32 -3.16
C SER A 35 -9.02 -5.98 -2.80
N ALA A 36 -9.67 -5.21 -3.69
CA ALA A 36 -11.10 -4.95 -3.57
C ALA A 36 -11.94 -6.20 -3.87
N LEU A 37 -11.39 -7.19 -4.58
CA LEU A 37 -12.09 -8.42 -4.95
C LEU A 37 -12.31 -9.33 -3.74
N ASP A 38 -11.28 -9.54 -2.92
CA ASP A 38 -11.31 -10.43 -1.76
C ASP A 38 -11.28 -9.68 -0.41
N SER A 39 -11.39 -8.34 -0.45
CA SER A 39 -11.34 -7.43 0.70
C SER A 39 -10.01 -7.39 1.45
N THR A 40 -8.93 -7.94 0.89
CA THR A 40 -7.60 -7.90 1.53
C THR A 40 -7.16 -6.46 1.76
N ASN A 41 -6.85 -6.15 3.02
CA ASN A 41 -6.28 -4.88 3.51
C ASN A 41 -7.12 -3.63 3.24
N VAL A 42 -8.35 -3.74 2.72
CA VAL A 42 -9.21 -2.58 2.43
C VAL A 42 -9.53 -1.83 3.72
N GLU A 43 -10.02 -2.54 4.74
CA GLU A 43 -10.35 -1.94 6.04
C GLU A 43 -9.11 -1.33 6.71
N THR A 44 -7.98 -2.04 6.69
CA THR A 44 -6.70 -1.55 7.22
C THR A 44 -6.25 -0.27 6.51
N ALA A 45 -6.42 -0.18 5.19
CA ALA A 45 -6.07 1.02 4.43
C ALA A 45 -6.90 2.24 4.90
N PHE A 46 -8.21 2.08 5.05
CA PHE A 46 -9.08 3.13 5.57
C PHE A 46 -8.73 3.52 7.00
N HIS A 47 -8.55 2.56 7.91
CA HIS A 47 -8.14 2.82 9.28
C HIS A 47 -6.80 3.57 9.35
N ASN A 48 -5.80 3.19 8.53
CA ASN A 48 -4.50 3.87 8.51
C ASN A 48 -4.60 5.33 8.07
N ILE A 49 -5.47 5.64 7.11
CA ILE A 49 -5.73 7.02 6.66
C ILE A 49 -6.42 7.82 7.76
N LEU A 50 -7.45 7.25 8.39
CA LEU A 50 -8.27 7.95 9.39
C LEU A 50 -7.54 8.18 10.72
N THR A 51 -6.69 7.24 11.12
CA THR A 51 -5.92 7.31 12.38
C THR A 51 -4.59 8.04 12.23
N GLY A 52 -4.23 8.44 11.00
CA GLY A 52 -3.00 9.20 10.73
C GLY A 52 -1.75 8.50 11.24
N LYS A 53 -1.67 7.16 11.10
CA LYS A 53 -0.52 6.38 11.59
C LYS A 53 0.77 7.03 11.04
N PRO A 54 1.60 7.65 11.90
CA PRO A 54 2.74 8.41 11.42
C PRO A 54 3.69 7.45 10.70
N LEU A 55 4.35 7.96 9.66
CA LEU A 55 5.46 7.27 8.99
C LEU A 55 6.49 6.94 10.07
N ARG A 56 6.45 5.71 10.62
CA ARG A 56 7.57 5.21 11.43
C ARG A 56 8.70 4.96 10.44
N GLY A 57 9.44 6.03 10.16
CA GLY A 57 10.72 5.96 9.48
C GLY A 57 11.73 5.28 10.38
N ALA A 58 12.54 4.44 9.74
CA ALA A 58 13.96 4.27 10.03
C ALA A 58 14.35 4.18 11.51
N GLY A 59 14.34 2.96 12.03
CA GLY A 59 15.15 2.52 13.17
C GLY A 59 15.71 1.14 12.83
#